data_AF-A0A971U262-F1
#
_entry.id   AF-A0A971U262-F1
#
_cell.length_a   1.000
_cell.length_b   1.000
_cell.length_c   1.000
_cell.angle_alpha   90.00
_cell.angle_beta   90.00
_cell.angle_gamma   90.00
#
_symmetry.space_group_name_H-M   'P 1'
#
loop_
_entity.id
_entity.type
_entity.pdbx_description
1 polymer ?
#
loop_
_entity_poly.entity_id
_entity_poly.type
_entity_poly.pdbx_seq_one_letter_code
_entity_poly.pdbx_strand_id
1 'polypeptide(L)'
;SFSGPLAWGTVALSLVLGIGLFFLLPTFLVGLVDHYIEGDLLSNLLEGLVRLGIFVLYLWAIALMPDIRRVFAYHGAEHKTINAYEAGVELTPAAVAQHSRVHTRCGTGFMLIVLVIFVIVSTLLGRPAFWLRLLSRVVMIPIVSGIAYEVIRLAARWHDRSRAVRIIMAPSLALQQLTTREPSLDMLEVSIASLKLVLRSEDLAPADATPHDGHQDAPLEPALTDQIPNEEPAHVL
;
A
#
# COMPACT_ATOMS: atom_id res chain seq x y z
N SER A 1 3.59 -17.13 16.91
CA SER A 1 3.71 -17.12 15.44
C SER A 1 2.33 -16.96 14.82
N PHE A 2 2.20 -16.21 13.71
CA PHE A 2 0.96 -16.14 12.93
C PHE A 2 0.88 -17.37 12.00
N SER A 3 0.94 -18.57 12.59
CA SER A 3 1.04 -19.83 11.85
C SER A 3 -0.07 -20.77 12.30
N GLY A 4 -1.02 -21.04 11.41
CA GLY A 4 -2.09 -22.01 11.65
C GLY A 4 -3.24 -21.84 10.66
N PRO A 5 -4.18 -22.81 10.59
CA PRO A 5 -5.34 -22.74 9.71
C PRO A 5 -6.17 -21.47 9.88
N LEU A 6 -6.24 -20.93 11.09
CA LEU A 6 -6.96 -19.69 11.41
C LEU A 6 -6.31 -18.44 10.77
N ALA A 7 -4.99 -18.34 10.78
CA ALA A 7 -4.26 -17.24 10.16
C ALA A 7 -4.44 -17.24 8.63
N TRP A 8 -4.35 -18.42 8.01
CA TRP A 8 -4.63 -18.55 6.58
C TRP A 8 -6.11 -18.31 6.25
N GLY A 9 -7.02 -18.70 7.15
CA GLY A 9 -8.45 -18.42 7.02
C GLY A 9 -8.77 -16.92 7.00
N THR A 10 -8.15 -16.13 7.88
CA THR A 10 -8.36 -14.68 7.90
C THR A 10 -7.76 -13.98 6.68
N VAL A 11 -6.59 -14.44 6.21
CA VAL A 11 -5.98 -13.95 4.96
C VAL A 11 -6.87 -14.26 3.76
N ALA A 12 -7.32 -15.51 3.62
CA ALA A 12 -8.21 -15.90 2.53
C ALA A 12 -9.53 -15.13 2.56
N LEU A 13 -10.14 -14.97 3.74
CA LEU A 13 -11.38 -14.22 3.90
C LEU A 13 -11.20 -12.75 3.53
N SER A 14 -10.14 -12.10 4.01
CA SER A 14 -9.87 -10.69 3.70
C SER A 14 -9.60 -10.48 2.20
N LEU A 15 -8.89 -11.41 1.55
CA LEU A 15 -8.68 -11.40 0.11
C LEU A 15 -10.00 -11.55 -0.67
N VAL A 16 -10.83 -12.54 -0.30
CA VAL A 16 -12.14 -12.75 -0.94
C VAL A 16 -13.05 -11.55 -0.75
N LEU A 17 -13.09 -10.95 0.44
CA LEU A 17 -13.87 -9.75 0.70
C LEU A 17 -13.33 -8.55 -0.09
N GLY A 18 -12.00 -8.40 -0.20
CA GLY A 18 -11.38 -7.33 -1.00
C GLY A 18 -11.69 -7.46 -2.48
N ILE A 19 -11.53 -8.66 -3.05
CA ILE A 19 -11.88 -8.95 -4.46
C ILE A 19 -13.38 -8.74 -4.67
N GLY A 20 -14.20 -9.29 -3.77
CA GLY A 20 -15.65 -9.14 -3.79
C GLY A 20 -16.09 -7.67 -3.79
N LEU A 21 -15.60 -6.89 -2.84
CA LEU A 21 -16.01 -5.50 -2.62
C LEU A 21 -15.49 -4.55 -3.71
N PHE A 22 -14.22 -4.66 -4.11
CA PHE A 22 -13.59 -3.69 -5.01
C PHE A 22 -13.54 -4.12 -6.46
N PHE A 23 -13.74 -5.40 -6.78
CA PHE A 23 -13.69 -5.89 -8.16
C PHE A 23 -15.01 -6.46 -8.64
N LEU A 24 -15.67 -7.31 -7.86
CA LEU A 24 -16.87 -8.00 -8.30
C LEU A 24 -18.14 -7.17 -8.10
N LEU A 25 -18.28 -6.53 -6.94
CA LEU A 25 -19.44 -5.73 -6.60
C LEU A 25 -19.67 -4.56 -7.59
N PRO A 26 -18.66 -3.76 -7.99
CA PRO A 26 -18.89 -2.70 -8.97
C PRO A 26 -19.38 -3.24 -10.31
N THR A 27 -18.77 -4.33 -10.80
CA THR A 27 -19.19 -5.01 -12.04
C THR A 27 -20.61 -5.56 -11.93
N PHE A 28 -20.96 -6.15 -10.78
CA PHE A 28 -22.30 -6.64 -10.52
C PHE A 28 -23.34 -5.50 -10.53
N LEU A 29 -23.08 -4.40 -9.81
CA LEU A 29 -23.99 -3.26 -9.72
C LEU A 29 -24.25 -2.62 -11.07
N VAL A 30 -23.22 -2.43 -11.90
CA VAL A 30 -23.40 -1.91 -13.26
C VAL A 30 -24.08 -2.94 -14.17
N GLY A 31 -23.79 -4.22 -14.00
CA GLY A 31 -24.47 -5.30 -14.72
C GLY A 31 -25.99 -5.33 -14.52
N LEU A 32 -26.51 -4.83 -13.39
CA LEU A 32 -27.97 -4.73 -13.15
C LEU A 32 -28.65 -3.68 -14.04
N VAL A 33 -27.92 -2.65 -14.46
CA VAL A 33 -28.44 -1.54 -15.27
C VAL A 33 -27.91 -1.55 -16.70
N ASP A 34 -27.08 -2.52 -17.06
CA ASP A 34 -26.47 -2.66 -18.37
C ASP A 34 -27.49 -2.70 -19.52
N HIS A 35 -28.69 -3.23 -19.27
CA HIS A 35 -29.78 -3.23 -20.26
C HIS A 35 -30.21 -1.82 -20.70
N TYR A 36 -29.96 -0.81 -19.88
CA TYR A 36 -30.27 0.59 -20.15
C TYR A 36 -29.06 1.39 -20.67
N ILE A 37 -27.87 0.78 -20.79
CA ILE A 37 -26.63 1.47 -21.14
C ILE A 37 -26.20 1.07 -22.55
N GLU A 38 -26.25 2.02 -23.49
CA GLU A 38 -25.76 1.80 -24.84
C GLU A 38 -24.21 1.87 -24.91
N GLY A 39 -23.59 0.94 -25.62
CA GLY A 39 -22.22 1.06 -26.17
C GLY A 39 -21.03 0.85 -25.22
N ASP A 40 -20.34 -0.29 -25.34
CA ASP A 40 -19.15 -0.76 -24.61
C ASP A 40 -18.41 0.18 -23.66
N LEU A 41 -17.91 1.30 -24.18
CA LEU A 41 -17.23 2.35 -23.44
C LEU A 41 -18.01 2.85 -22.20
N LEU A 42 -19.30 3.18 -22.34
CA LEU A 42 -20.05 3.85 -21.28
C LEU A 42 -20.22 2.99 -20.02
N SER A 43 -20.56 1.70 -20.14
CA SER A 43 -20.69 0.77 -19.00
C SER A 43 -19.34 0.55 -18.34
N ASN A 44 -18.25 0.41 -19.11
CA ASN A 44 -16.92 0.24 -18.53
C ASN A 44 -16.47 1.49 -17.75
N LEU A 45 -16.79 2.69 -18.25
CA LEU A 45 -16.57 3.94 -17.52
C LEU A 45 -17.45 4.02 -16.25
N LEU A 46 -18.73 3.66 -16.34
CA LEU A 46 -19.63 3.61 -15.18
C LEU A 46 -19.16 2.61 -14.14
N GLU A 47 -18.71 1.42 -14.55
CA GLU A 47 -18.11 0.41 -13.66
C GLU A 47 -16.90 1.00 -12.93
N GLY A 48 -16.06 1.74 -13.66
CA GLY A 48 -14.93 2.48 -13.10
C GLY A 48 -15.32 3.53 -12.08
N LEU A 49 -16.33 4.34 -12.39
CA LEU A 49 -16.82 5.39 -11.49
C LEU A 49 -17.46 4.82 -10.24
N VAL A 50 -18.31 3.78 -10.37
CA VAL A 50 -18.92 3.07 -9.24
C VAL A 50 -17.83 2.46 -8.36
N ARG A 51 -16.82 1.83 -8.97
CA ARG A 51 -15.68 1.25 -8.27
C ARG A 51 -14.88 2.31 -7.49
N LEU A 52 -14.57 3.44 -8.12
CA LEU A 52 -13.87 4.54 -7.47
C LEU A 52 -14.70 5.12 -6.33
N GLY A 53 -16.00 5.29 -6.53
CA GLY A 53 -16.94 5.74 -5.51
C GLY A 53 -16.98 4.81 -4.29
N ILE A 54 -17.11 3.49 -4.52
CA ILE A 54 -17.05 2.47 -3.46
C ILE A 54 -15.72 2.53 -2.71
N PHE A 55 -14.61 2.64 -3.44
CA PHE A 55 -13.28 2.71 -2.83
C PHE A 55 -13.09 3.93 -1.94
N VAL A 56 -13.45 5.13 -2.42
CA VAL A 56 -13.36 6.37 -1.63
C VAL A 56 -14.32 6.34 -0.45
N LEU A 57 -15.56 5.87 -0.65
CA LEU A 57 -16.56 5.74 0.42
C LEU A 57 -16.08 4.77 1.50
N TYR A 58 -15.52 3.63 1.10
CA TYR A 58 -14.94 2.66 2.02
C TYR A 58 -13.83 3.27 2.85
N LEU A 59 -12.84 3.93 2.20
CA LEU A 59 -11.74 4.58 2.91
C LEU A 59 -12.24 5.64 3.89
N TRP A 60 -13.20 6.46 3.46
CA TRP A 60 -13.82 7.46 4.33
C TRP A 60 -14.53 6.82 5.53
N ALA A 61 -15.30 5.76 5.32
CA ALA A 61 -16.03 5.08 6.39
C ALA A 61 -15.08 4.46 7.41
N ILE A 62 -14.06 3.72 6.98
CA ILE A 62 -13.09 3.12 7.91
C ILE A 62 -12.23 4.17 8.61
N ALA A 63 -11.97 5.32 7.97
CA ALA A 63 -11.25 6.44 8.59
C ALA A 63 -11.98 7.02 9.82
N LEU A 64 -13.25 6.68 10.02
CA LEU A 64 -14.00 7.08 11.20
C LEU A 64 -13.70 6.20 12.42
N MET A 65 -13.18 4.99 12.21
CA MET A 65 -12.87 4.03 13.28
C MET A 65 -11.59 4.44 14.04
N PRO A 66 -11.59 4.45 15.40
CA PRO A 66 -10.43 4.88 16.19
C PRO A 66 -9.13 4.14 15.87
N ASP A 67 -9.21 2.82 15.70
CA ASP A 67 -8.03 1.99 15.39
C ASP A 67 -7.43 2.35 14.03
N ILE A 68 -8.28 2.55 13.02
CA ILE A 68 -7.84 2.95 11.67
C ILE A 68 -7.29 4.38 11.66
N ARG A 69 -7.84 5.29 12.46
CA ARG A 69 -7.27 6.63 12.63
C ARG A 69 -5.85 6.57 13.19
N ARG A 70 -5.60 5.66 14.15
CA ARG A 70 -4.27 5.41 14.70
C ARG A 70 -3.32 4.86 13.63
N VAL A 71 -3.77 3.90 12.82
CA VAL A 71 -3.00 3.38 11.68
C VAL A 71 -2.66 4.49 10.69
N PHE A 72 -3.61 5.36 10.34
CA PHE A 72 -3.37 6.49 9.44
C PHE A 72 -2.44 7.55 10.06
N ALA A 73 -2.40 7.69 11.39
CA ALA A 73 -1.44 8.54 12.06
C ALA A 73 -0.01 7.98 11.94
N TYR A 74 0.19 6.67 12.14
CA TYR A 74 1.49 6.02 11.89
C TYR A 74 1.94 6.13 10.43
N HIS A 75 1.01 6.00 9.49
CA HIS A 75 1.30 6.23 8.08
C HIS A 75 1.72 7.70 7.80
N GLY A 76 1.07 8.66 8.46
CA GLY A 76 1.51 10.05 8.45
C GLY A 76 2.91 10.24 9.05
N ALA A 77 3.24 9.51 10.12
CA ALA A 77 4.57 9.54 10.75
C ALA A 77 5.66 9.05 9.80
N GLU A 78 5.42 7.94 9.08
CA GLU A 78 6.32 7.41 8.05
C GLU A 78 6.62 8.48 7.00
N HIS A 79 5.57 9.07 6.41
CA HIS A 79 5.72 10.10 5.39
C HIS A 79 6.51 11.31 5.87
N LYS A 80 6.21 11.81 7.07
CA LYS A 80 6.94 12.94 7.64
C LYS A 80 8.41 12.61 7.86
N THR A 81 8.69 11.40 8.35
CA THR A 81 10.07 10.95 8.63
C THR A 81 10.88 10.82 7.35
N ILE A 82 10.32 10.19 6.31
CA ILE A 82 10.97 10.08 4.99
C ILE A 82 11.18 11.47 4.37
N ASN A 83 10.16 12.33 4.39
CA ASN A 83 10.29 13.70 3.88
C ASN A 83 11.38 14.50 4.60
N ALA A 84 11.50 14.34 5.92
CA ALA A 84 12.55 14.98 6.72
C ALA A 84 13.95 14.44 6.39
N TYR A 85 14.07 13.12 6.27
CA TYR A 85 15.31 12.47 5.85
C TYR A 85 15.77 12.97 4.47
N GLU A 86 14.86 13.07 3.51
CA GLU A 86 15.16 13.52 2.15
C GLU A 86 15.48 15.02 2.06
N ALA A 87 14.95 15.81 3.00
CA ALA A 87 15.32 17.21 3.17
C ALA A 87 16.69 17.39 3.86
N GLY A 88 17.32 16.31 4.32
CA GLY A 88 18.61 16.34 5.01
C GLY A 88 18.56 17.01 6.39
N VAL A 89 17.39 17.07 7.03
CA VAL A 89 17.25 17.63 8.38
C VAL A 89 17.53 16.58 9.45
N GLU A 90 17.93 17.05 10.62
CA GLU A 90 18.15 16.17 11.78
C GLU A 90 16.86 15.44 12.16
N LEU A 91 16.94 14.12 12.32
CA LEU A 91 15.79 13.26 12.62
C LEU A 91 15.42 13.30 14.11
N THR A 92 14.90 14.45 14.55
CA THR A 92 14.24 14.63 15.85
C THR A 92 12.72 14.70 15.68
N PRO A 93 11.91 14.26 16.66
CA PRO A 93 10.44 14.32 16.55
C PRO A 93 9.92 15.72 16.25
N ALA A 94 10.52 16.75 16.87
CA ALA A 94 10.12 18.15 16.68
C ALA A 94 10.41 18.66 15.26
N ALA A 95 11.55 18.30 14.67
CA ALA A 95 11.89 18.68 13.29
C ALA A 95 11.04 17.90 12.27
N VAL A 96 10.88 16.60 12.47
CA VAL A 96 10.06 15.73 11.61
C VAL A 96 8.59 16.17 11.61
N ALA A 97 8.05 16.62 12.74
CA ALA A 97 6.67 17.10 12.85
C ALA A 97 6.33 18.23 11.87
N GLN A 98 7.31 19.02 11.43
CA GLN A 98 7.12 20.15 10.51
C GLN A 98 7.00 19.75 9.05
N HIS A 99 7.26 18.49 8.71
CA HIS A 99 7.26 17.99 7.34
C HIS A 99 5.87 17.56 6.88
N SER A 100 5.69 17.40 5.57
CA SER A 100 4.42 16.99 4.96
C SER A 100 4.08 15.54 5.32
N ARG A 101 2.78 15.26 5.51
CA ARG A 101 2.23 13.89 5.61
C ARG A 101 1.88 13.27 4.25
N VAL A 102 2.24 13.93 3.16
CA VAL A 102 2.04 13.44 1.79
C VAL A 102 3.41 13.23 1.16
N HIS A 103 3.58 12.11 0.47
CA HIS A 103 4.82 11.74 -0.18
C HIS A 103 4.58 11.13 -1.57
N THR A 104 5.47 11.41 -2.52
CA THR A 104 5.30 11.03 -3.94
C THR A 104 5.51 9.54 -4.21
N ARG A 105 6.10 8.81 -3.25
CA ARG A 105 6.41 7.38 -3.36
C ARG A 105 5.54 6.47 -2.48
N CYS A 106 4.38 6.96 -2.03
CA CYS A 106 3.49 6.18 -1.18
C CYS A 106 2.69 5.12 -1.94
N GLY A 107 2.61 3.91 -1.36
CA GLY A 107 1.80 2.81 -1.86
C GLY A 107 0.28 3.03 -1.81
N THR A 108 -0.27 3.99 -1.07
CA THR A 108 -1.72 4.26 -1.14
C THR A 108 -2.12 4.91 -2.47
N GLY A 109 -1.20 5.61 -3.12
CA GLY A 109 -1.37 6.06 -4.50
C GLY A 109 -1.43 4.90 -5.50
N PHE A 110 -0.82 3.76 -5.16
CA PHE A 110 -0.86 2.56 -6.00
C PHE A 110 -2.26 2.01 -6.17
N MET A 111 -3.07 1.99 -5.13
CA MET A 111 -4.44 1.52 -5.24
C MET A 111 -5.25 2.38 -6.22
N LEU A 112 -5.13 3.71 -6.17
CA LEU A 112 -5.83 4.58 -7.12
C LEU A 112 -5.38 4.33 -8.56
N ILE A 113 -4.08 4.17 -8.77
CA ILE A 113 -3.51 3.94 -10.10
C ILE A 113 -3.92 2.57 -10.65
N VAL A 114 -3.93 1.54 -9.81
CA VAL A 114 -4.51 0.22 -10.14
C VAL A 114 -5.94 0.39 -10.60
N LEU A 115 -6.79 1.12 -9.86
CA LEU A 115 -8.19 1.31 -10.25
C LEU A 115 -8.34 2.06 -11.58
N VAL A 116 -7.56 3.11 -11.82
CA VAL A 116 -7.61 3.86 -13.08
C VAL A 116 -7.16 3.00 -14.26
N ILE A 117 -6.03 2.28 -14.13
CA ILE A 117 -5.54 1.38 -15.17
C ILE A 117 -6.55 0.25 -15.39
N PHE A 118 -7.19 -0.23 -14.32
CA PHE A 118 -8.25 -1.24 -14.43
C PHE A 118 -9.36 -0.78 -15.36
N VAL A 119 -9.82 0.47 -15.23
CA VAL A 119 -10.86 1.06 -16.10
C VAL A 119 -10.41 1.14 -17.56
N ILE A 120 -9.15 1.53 -17.79
CA ILE A 120 -8.59 1.62 -19.13
C ILE A 120 -8.55 0.23 -19.77
N VAL A 121 -7.95 -0.76 -19.09
CA VAL A 121 -7.84 -2.12 -19.61
C VAL A 121 -9.22 -2.76 -19.76
N SER A 122 -10.15 -2.54 -18.82
CA SER A 122 -11.50 -3.09 -18.89
C SER A 122 -12.29 -2.56 -20.07
N THR A 123 -12.11 -1.28 -20.40
CA THR A 123 -12.70 -0.63 -21.56
C THR A 123 -12.22 -1.25 -22.86
N LEU A 124 -10.91 -1.56 -22.96
CA LEU A 124 -10.33 -2.21 -24.14
C LEU A 124 -10.85 -3.65 -24.33
N LEU A 125 -11.23 -4.33 -23.24
CA LEU A 125 -11.81 -5.67 -23.27
C LEU A 125 -13.31 -5.68 -23.62
N GLY A 126 -13.95 -4.52 -23.75
CA GLY A 126 -15.37 -4.40 -24.07
C GLY A 126 -16.29 -4.94 -22.97
N ARG A 127 -17.48 -5.40 -23.38
CA ARG A 127 -18.53 -5.90 -22.48
C ARG A 127 -18.88 -7.37 -22.77
N PRO A 128 -18.01 -8.34 -22.40
CA PRO A 128 -18.34 -9.75 -22.59
C PRO A 128 -19.55 -10.16 -21.73
N ALA A 129 -20.07 -11.37 -21.99
CA ALA A 129 -21.14 -11.96 -21.20
C ALA A 129 -20.84 -11.92 -19.69
N PHE A 130 -21.87 -11.78 -18.87
CA PHE A 130 -21.75 -11.44 -17.45
C PHE A 130 -20.70 -12.27 -16.68
N TRP A 131 -20.75 -13.59 -16.78
CA TRP A 131 -19.79 -14.48 -16.09
C TRP A 131 -18.35 -14.34 -16.60
N LEU A 132 -18.17 -14.17 -17.91
CA LEU A 132 -16.85 -13.93 -18.51
C LEU A 132 -16.31 -12.55 -18.11
N ARG A 133 -17.19 -11.56 -17.95
CA ARG A 133 -16.82 -10.24 -17.43
C ARG A 133 -16.35 -10.31 -15.98
N LEU A 134 -17.04 -11.09 -15.15
CA LEU A 134 -16.67 -11.28 -13.76
C LEU A 134 -15.31 -11.99 -13.64
N LEU A 135 -15.12 -13.07 -14.40
CA LEU A 135 -13.86 -13.80 -14.45
C LEU A 135 -12.71 -12.93 -14.98
N SER A 136 -12.96 -12.15 -16.05
CA SER A 136 -11.94 -11.26 -16.60
C SER A 136 -11.48 -10.24 -15.56
N ARG A 137 -12.40 -9.72 -14.72
CA ARG A 137 -12.03 -8.77 -13.65
C ARG A 137 -11.07 -9.36 -12.62
N VAL A 138 -11.20 -10.64 -12.29
CA VAL A 138 -10.29 -11.34 -11.38
C VAL A 138 -8.94 -11.60 -12.04
N VAL A 139 -8.93 -12.11 -13.27
CA VAL A 139 -7.70 -12.41 -14.01
C VAL A 139 -6.88 -11.15 -14.31
N MET A 140 -7.56 -10.01 -14.50
CA MET A 140 -6.93 -8.72 -14.74
C MET A 140 -6.15 -8.18 -13.53
N ILE A 141 -6.47 -8.58 -12.29
CA ILE A 141 -5.85 -8.02 -11.07
C ILE A 141 -4.31 -8.06 -11.14
N PRO A 142 -3.64 -9.23 -11.31
CA PRO A 142 -2.18 -9.28 -11.36
C PRO A 142 -1.58 -8.48 -12.53
N ILE A 143 -2.24 -8.48 -13.69
CA ILE A 143 -1.77 -7.77 -14.89
C ILE A 143 -1.80 -6.26 -14.64
N VAL A 144 -2.93 -5.75 -14.17
CA VAL A 144 -3.13 -4.33 -13.87
C VAL A 144 -2.20 -3.88 -12.75
N SER A 145 -1.99 -4.71 -11.72
CA SER A 145 -1.03 -4.42 -10.65
C SER A 145 0.41 -4.30 -11.16
N GLY A 146 0.83 -5.16 -12.09
CA GLY A 146 2.14 -5.06 -12.73
C GLY A 146 2.32 -3.76 -13.52
N ILE A 147 1.31 -3.38 -14.32
CA ILE A 147 1.34 -2.12 -15.07
C ILE A 147 1.35 -0.91 -14.11
N ALA A 148 0.53 -0.95 -13.05
CA ALA A 148 0.46 0.12 -12.05
C ALA A 148 1.79 0.34 -11.34
N TYR A 149 2.51 -0.73 -11.01
CA TYR A 149 3.84 -0.66 -10.41
C TYR A 149 4.81 0.08 -11.31
N GLU A 150 4.84 -0.26 -12.60
CA GLU A 150 5.72 0.40 -13.57
C GLU A 150 5.36 1.87 -13.79
N VAL A 151 4.07 2.18 -13.86
CA VAL A 151 3.58 3.56 -13.98
C VAL A 151 4.01 4.40 -12.78
N ILE A 152 3.87 3.89 -11.55
CA ILE A 152 4.29 4.63 -10.35
C ILE A 152 5.79 4.79 -10.29
N ARG A 153 6.54 3.72 -10.59
CA ARG A 153 8.00 3.75 -10.60
C ARG A 153 8.51 4.77 -11.61
N LEU A 154 7.86 4.91 -12.77
CA LEU A 154 8.18 5.94 -13.74
C LEU A 154 7.75 7.33 -13.28
N ALA A 155 6.52 7.48 -12.77
CA ALA A 155 5.98 8.75 -12.30
C ALA A 155 6.83 9.35 -11.18
N ALA A 156 7.32 8.54 -10.24
CA ALA A 156 8.22 8.98 -9.18
C ALA A 156 9.54 9.53 -9.73
N ARG A 157 10.15 8.89 -10.73
CA ARG A 157 11.41 9.35 -11.35
C ARG A 157 11.27 10.68 -12.08
N TRP A 158 10.10 10.97 -12.64
CA TRP A 158 9.84 12.17 -13.44
C TRP A 158 9.07 13.26 -12.72
N HIS A 159 8.72 13.05 -11.44
CA HIS A 159 7.85 13.95 -10.68
C HIS A 159 8.38 15.38 -10.66
N ASP A 160 9.65 15.57 -10.32
CA ASP A 160 10.25 16.91 -10.21
C ASP A 160 10.59 17.54 -11.56
N ARG A 161 10.66 16.73 -12.63
CA ARG A 161 11.09 17.16 -13.97
C ARG A 161 9.93 17.51 -14.89
N SER A 162 8.72 17.00 -14.63
CA SER A 162 7.58 17.14 -15.53
C SER A 162 6.33 17.64 -14.82
N ARG A 163 5.86 18.82 -15.22
CA ARG A 163 4.58 19.38 -14.74
C ARG A 163 3.40 18.47 -15.07
N ALA A 164 3.44 17.78 -16.21
CA ALA A 164 2.40 16.83 -16.60
C ALA A 164 2.30 15.66 -15.61
N VAL A 165 3.45 15.09 -15.22
CA VAL A 165 3.49 13.99 -14.23
C VAL A 165 2.96 14.46 -12.88
N ARG A 166 3.26 15.69 -12.45
CA ARG A 166 2.72 16.26 -11.21
C ARG A 166 1.20 16.37 -11.23
N ILE A 167 0.62 16.81 -12.36
CA ILE A 167 -0.84 16.92 -12.52
C ILE A 167 -1.48 15.52 -12.49
N ILE A 168 -0.91 14.55 -13.21
CA ILE A 168 -1.41 13.17 -13.25
C ILE A 168 -1.37 12.53 -11.87
N MET A 169 -0.32 12.80 -11.08
CA MET A 169 -0.17 12.25 -9.73
C MET A 169 -0.98 13.00 -8.67
N ALA A 170 -1.45 14.23 -8.94
CA ALA A 170 -2.16 15.05 -7.95
C ALA A 170 -3.37 14.35 -7.30
N PRO A 171 -4.23 13.60 -8.03
CA PRO A 171 -5.32 12.85 -7.41
C PRO A 171 -4.83 11.79 -6.41
N SER A 172 -3.71 11.12 -6.72
CA SER A 172 -3.13 10.12 -5.83
C SER A 172 -2.55 10.75 -4.56
N LEU A 173 -1.97 11.95 -4.66
CA LEU A 173 -1.50 12.73 -3.51
C LEU A 173 -2.66 13.27 -2.68
N ALA A 174 -3.77 13.66 -3.31
CA ALA A 174 -4.98 14.08 -2.62
C ALA A 174 -5.59 12.92 -1.81
N LEU A 175 -5.61 11.70 -2.37
CA LEU A 175 -6.08 10.51 -1.68
C LEU A 175 -5.29 10.19 -0.40
N GLN A 176 -3.99 10.52 -0.36
CA GLN A 176 -3.18 10.34 0.85
C GLN A 176 -3.71 11.17 2.02
N GLN A 177 -4.38 12.29 1.78
CA GLN A 177 -4.99 13.08 2.85
C GLN A 177 -6.15 12.34 3.54
N LEU A 178 -6.77 11.37 2.86
CA LEU A 178 -7.80 10.51 3.46
C LEU A 178 -7.20 9.36 4.28
N THR A 179 -5.99 8.92 3.93
CA THR A 179 -5.30 7.75 4.51
C THR A 179 -4.12 8.11 5.42
N THR A 180 -3.96 9.38 5.74
CA THR A 180 -2.97 9.88 6.70
C THR A 180 -3.62 10.78 7.74
N ARG A 181 -3.03 10.84 8.92
CA ARG A 181 -3.42 11.77 10.00
C ARG A 181 -2.17 12.37 10.63
N GLU A 182 -2.35 13.46 11.36
CA GLU A 182 -1.25 14.04 12.14
C GLU A 182 -0.84 13.09 13.27
N PRO A 183 0.44 12.68 13.34
CA PRO A 183 0.95 11.80 14.39
C PRO A 183 1.29 12.55 15.68
N SER A 184 1.33 11.83 16.80
CA SER A 184 1.96 12.32 18.03
C SER A 184 3.50 12.25 17.92
N LEU A 185 4.21 12.93 18.82
CA LEU A 185 5.68 12.86 18.87
C LEU A 185 6.19 11.43 19.08
N ASP A 186 5.56 10.66 19.96
CA ASP A 186 5.93 9.25 20.19
C ASP A 186 5.80 8.38 18.93
N MET A 187 4.80 8.66 18.07
CA MET A 187 4.68 7.96 16.78
C MET A 187 5.80 8.35 15.82
N LEU A 188 6.25 9.62 15.86
CA LEU A 188 7.41 10.07 15.09
C LEU A 188 8.69 9.41 15.59
N GLU A 189 8.87 9.25 16.90
CA GLU A 189 10.03 8.52 17.47
C GLU A 189 10.09 7.09 16.96
N VAL A 190 8.97 6.36 16.98
CA VAL A 190 8.88 4.99 16.44
C VAL A 190 9.23 4.96 14.95
N SER A 191 8.72 5.92 14.18
CA SER A 191 9.00 6.02 12.74
C SER A 191 10.47 6.34 12.45
N ILE A 192 11.07 7.27 13.20
CA ILE A 192 12.49 7.62 13.12
C ILE A 192 13.36 6.41 13.46
N ALA A 193 13.05 5.70 14.54
CA ALA A 193 13.78 4.51 14.95
C ALA A 193 13.71 3.41 13.87
N SER A 194 12.52 3.21 13.29
CA SER A 194 12.30 2.26 12.20
C SER A 194 13.11 2.63 10.96
N LEU A 195 13.10 3.92 10.55
CA LEU A 195 13.89 4.37 9.40
C LEU A 195 15.39 4.22 9.64
N LYS A 196 15.90 4.62 10.81
CA LYS A 196 17.32 4.47 11.15
C LYS A 196 17.77 3.00 11.10
N LEU A 197 16.92 2.07 11.55
CA LEU A 197 17.21 0.65 11.49
C LEU A 197 17.32 0.16 10.03
N VAL A 198 16.41 0.57 9.16
CA VAL A 198 16.45 0.24 7.72
C VAL A 198 17.73 0.80 7.08
N LEU A 199 18.05 2.08 7.32
CA LEU A 199 19.27 2.71 6.78
C LEU A 199 20.54 2.01 7.24
N ARG A 200 20.60 1.55 8.50
CA ARG A 200 21.72 0.75 9.01
C ARG A 200 21.81 -0.61 8.31
N SER A 201 20.67 -1.27 8.06
CA SER A 201 20.66 -2.56 7.37
C SER A 201 21.05 -2.48 5.89
N GLU A 202 20.91 -1.30 5.28
CA GLU A 202 21.29 -1.03 3.88
C GLU A 202 22.69 -0.40 3.74
N ASP A 203 23.48 -0.31 4.82
CA ASP A 203 24.77 0.40 4.86
C ASP A 203 24.70 1.88 4.44
N LEU A 204 23.52 2.50 4.57
CA LEU A 204 23.23 3.89 4.22
C LEU A 204 23.15 4.81 5.46
N ALA A 205 23.69 4.38 6.60
CA ALA A 205 23.59 5.13 7.85
C ALA A 205 24.30 6.50 7.75
N PRO A 206 23.65 7.62 8.17
CA PRO A 206 24.32 8.91 8.31
C PRO A 206 25.47 8.85 9.32
N ALA A 207 26.57 9.55 9.04
CA ALA A 207 27.80 9.58 9.84
C ALA A 207 27.61 10.07 11.30
N ASP A 208 26.49 10.71 11.62
CA ASP A 208 26.22 11.32 12.93
C ASP A 208 25.48 10.40 13.90
N ALA A 209 25.38 9.10 13.59
CA ALA A 209 24.91 8.11 14.55
C ALA A 209 25.97 7.86 15.64
N THR A 210 26.20 8.86 16.48
CA THR A 210 26.91 8.64 17.75
C THR A 210 26.06 7.71 18.63
N PRO A 211 26.66 6.68 19.26
CA PRO A 211 25.96 5.79 20.16
C PRO A 211 25.70 6.53 21.47
N HIS A 212 24.61 7.28 21.54
CA HIS A 212 24.03 7.73 22.79
C HIS A 212 22.80 6.88 23.07
N ASP A 213 23.02 5.75 23.73
CA ASP A 213 22.32 5.35 24.96
C ASP A 213 22.87 3.99 25.41
N GLY A 214 23.29 3.94 26.68
CA GLY A 214 23.94 2.79 27.32
C GLY A 214 23.01 1.59 27.58
N HIS A 215 22.19 1.19 26.62
CA HIS A 215 21.67 -0.16 26.60
C HIS A 215 22.73 -1.04 25.95
N GLN A 216 23.36 -1.86 26.80
CA GLN A 216 24.27 -2.93 26.42
C GLN A 216 23.83 -3.58 25.11
N ASP A 217 24.72 -3.50 24.11
CA ASP A 217 24.71 -4.36 22.94
C ASP A 217 24.69 -5.81 23.44
N ALA A 218 23.50 -6.40 23.53
CA ALA A 218 23.39 -7.84 23.43
C ALA A 218 23.81 -8.16 21.99
N PRO A 219 24.87 -8.96 21.78
CA PRO A 219 25.23 -9.39 20.44
C PRO A 219 23.99 -9.98 19.77
N LEU A 220 23.69 -9.54 18.55
CA LEU A 220 22.77 -10.28 17.69
C LEU A 220 23.35 -11.68 17.57
N GLU A 221 22.74 -12.65 18.26
CA GLU A 221 23.15 -14.04 18.19
C GLU A 221 23.22 -14.44 16.70
N PRO A 222 24.32 -15.05 16.27
CA PRO A 222 24.43 -15.52 14.91
C PRO A 222 23.42 -16.66 14.72
N ALA A 223 22.54 -16.46 13.75
CA ALA A 223 21.94 -17.51 12.94
C ALA A 223 21.23 -18.66 13.69
N LEU A 224 19.91 -18.65 13.60
CA LEU A 224 18.98 -19.77 13.83
C LEU A 224 19.15 -20.92 12.80
N THR A 225 20.40 -21.30 12.48
CA THR A 225 20.72 -22.37 11.52
C THR A 225 21.26 -23.63 12.20
N ASP A 226 21.41 -23.67 13.53
CA ASP A 226 22.08 -24.80 14.22
C ASP A 226 21.19 -25.59 15.21
N GLN A 227 19.86 -25.60 15.00
CA GLN A 227 18.92 -26.44 15.77
C GLN A 227 18.19 -27.47 14.90
N ILE A 228 18.92 -28.15 14.02
CA ILE A 228 18.51 -29.48 13.55
C ILE A 228 19.27 -30.49 14.42
N PRO A 229 18.61 -31.22 15.34
CA PRO A 229 19.26 -32.31 16.05
C PRO A 229 19.77 -33.34 15.02
N ASN A 230 21.05 -33.67 15.08
CA ASN A 230 21.58 -34.83 14.38
C ASN A 230 20.79 -36.07 14.82
N GLU A 231 19.97 -36.62 13.92
CA GLU A 231 19.48 -37.98 14.10
C GLU A 231 20.69 -38.92 14.06
N GLU A 232 20.98 -39.51 15.21
CA GLU A 232 21.95 -40.59 15.36
C GLU A 232 21.51 -41.78 14.50
N PRO A 233 22.41 -42.44 13.75
CA PRO A 233 22.02 -43.52 12.86
C PRO A 233 21.60 -44.73 13.70
N ALA A 234 20.34 -45.13 13.57
CA ALA A 234 19.84 -46.39 14.13
C ALA A 234 20.59 -47.57 13.49
N HIS A 235 21.59 -48.10 14.22
CA HIS A 235 22.18 -49.39 13.94
C HIS A 235 21.32 -50.51 14.56
N VAL A 236 20.69 -51.28 13.67
CA VAL A 236 20.60 -52.76 13.64
C VAL A 236 20.13 -53.47 14.92
N LEU A 237 18.91 -54.03 14.85
CA LEU A 237 18.65 -55.48 14.92
C LEU A 237 17.48 -55.83 14.00
#